data_AF-A0A7C3P6I8-F1
#
_entry.id   AF-A0A7C3P6I8-F1
#
_cell.length_a   1.000
_cell.length_b   1.000
_cell.length_c   1.000
_cell.angle_alpha   90.00
_cell.angle_beta   90.00
_cell.angle_gamma   90.00
#
_symmetry.space_group_name_H-M   'P 1'
#
loop_
_entity.id
_entity.type
_entity.pdbx_description
1 polymer ?
#
loop_
_entity_poly.entity_id
_entity_poly.type
_entity_poly.pdbx_seq_one_letter_code
_entity_poly.pdbx_strand_id
1 'polypeptide(L)'
;MVRRQDASTGEVVGEAPVVADKIHIRVKVYSPFRVYFNDQALSISAVNDTGPFDVLHGHHNFLTLLSPCELLIKQDDRDQRIKISRGIMHVKKDQVTVFLDV
;
A
#
# COMPACT_ATOMS: atom_id res chain seq x y z
N MET A 1 -45.17 -40.71 -21.47
CA MET A 1 -44.15 -41.61 -20.89
C MET A 1 -42.98 -40.72 -20.45
N VAL A 2 -42.64 -40.74 -19.15
CA VAL A 2 -41.49 -40.06 -18.45
C VAL A 2 -41.63 -38.51 -18.32
N ARG A 3 -42.09 -37.86 -17.20
CA ARG A 3 -41.58 -37.66 -15.80
C ARG A 3 -40.14 -37.10 -15.76
N ARG A 4 -39.77 -35.90 -15.26
CA ARG A 4 -40.26 -34.98 -14.19
C ARG A 4 -39.70 -33.55 -14.39
N GLN A 5 -40.34 -32.57 -13.73
CA GLN A 5 -39.91 -31.17 -13.52
C GLN A 5 -38.66 -31.08 -12.63
N ASP A 6 -37.99 -29.90 -12.61
CA ASP A 6 -37.42 -29.15 -11.46
C ASP A 6 -36.96 -27.76 -12.00
N ALA A 7 -37.68 -26.63 -11.85
CA ALA A 7 -37.71 -25.67 -10.72
C ALA A 7 -36.36 -25.03 -10.33
N SER A 8 -36.27 -23.68 -10.45
CA SER A 8 -35.26 -22.77 -9.84
C SER A 8 -33.81 -22.96 -10.34
N THR A 9 -33.03 -21.94 -10.72
CA THR A 9 -32.85 -20.63 -10.10
C THR A 9 -32.27 -19.69 -11.16
N GLY A 10 -32.80 -18.47 -11.27
CA GLY A 10 -32.05 -17.38 -11.89
C GLY A 10 -30.86 -17.05 -11.01
N GLU A 11 -29.71 -17.67 -11.28
CA GLU A 11 -28.44 -17.20 -10.74
C GLU A 11 -27.85 -16.25 -11.77
N VAL A 12 -28.09 -14.96 -11.55
CA VAL A 12 -27.04 -13.98 -11.82
C VAL A 12 -25.85 -14.51 -11.02
N VAL A 13 -24.88 -15.09 -11.72
CA VAL A 13 -23.58 -15.39 -11.14
C VAL A 13 -23.01 -14.04 -10.72
N GLY A 14 -23.30 -13.64 -9.47
CA GLY A 14 -22.60 -12.54 -8.85
C GLY A 14 -21.14 -12.92 -8.94
N GLU A 15 -20.35 -12.10 -9.64
CA GLU A 15 -18.90 -12.22 -9.59
C GLU A 15 -18.53 -12.35 -8.12
N ALA A 16 -18.13 -13.57 -7.73
CA ALA A 16 -17.42 -13.75 -6.48
C ALA A 16 -16.29 -12.73 -6.52
N PRO A 17 -16.03 -11.96 -5.44
CA PRO A 17 -14.98 -10.98 -5.46
C PRO A 17 -13.72 -11.75 -5.84
N VAL A 18 -13.16 -11.40 -7.00
CA VAL A 18 -11.87 -11.92 -7.44
C VAL A 18 -10.98 -11.78 -6.23
N VAL A 19 -10.49 -12.89 -5.70
CA VAL A 19 -9.59 -12.87 -4.54
C VAL A 19 -8.30 -12.26 -5.07
N ALA A 20 -8.29 -10.93 -5.17
CA ALA A 20 -7.14 -10.15 -5.55
C ALA A 20 -6.16 -10.39 -4.42
N ASP A 21 -5.09 -11.15 -4.71
CA ASP A 21 -3.88 -11.08 -3.91
C ASP A 21 -3.60 -9.60 -3.70
N LYS A 22 -3.71 -9.17 -2.44
CA LYS A 22 -3.79 -7.75 -2.09
C LYS A 22 -2.46 -7.10 -2.44
N ILE A 23 -2.38 -6.50 -3.62
CA ILE A 23 -1.24 -5.72 -4.14
C ILE A 23 -0.94 -4.44 -3.33
N HIS A 24 -1.60 -4.27 -2.18
CA HIS A 24 -1.49 -3.12 -1.31
C HIS A 24 -0.54 -3.37 -0.15
N ILE A 25 0.26 -2.36 0.15
CA ILE A 25 1.01 -2.19 1.39
C ILE A 25 0.25 -1.25 2.33
N ARG A 26 0.38 -1.44 3.64
CA ARG A 26 -0.10 -0.49 4.64
C ARG A 26 1.00 0.52 4.92
N VAL A 27 0.75 1.80 4.64
CA VAL A 27 1.74 2.86 4.83
C VAL A 27 1.30 3.79 5.95
N LYS A 28 2.21 4.06 6.88
CA LYS A 28 2.04 5.08 7.94
C LYS A 28 3.20 6.05 7.91
N VAL A 29 2.90 7.32 7.65
CA VAL A 29 3.87 8.44 7.68
C VAL A 29 3.49 9.39 8.81
N TYR A 30 4.36 9.55 9.79
CA TYR A 30 4.08 10.37 10.96
C TYR A 30 5.35 10.99 11.56
N SER A 31 5.16 12.07 12.29
CA SER A 31 6.13 12.70 13.19
C SER A 31 5.59 12.68 14.63
N PRO A 32 6.33 13.16 15.65
CA PRO A 32 5.83 13.24 17.02
C PRO A 32 4.51 14.00 17.17
N PHE A 33 4.27 15.00 16.32
CA PHE A 33 3.14 15.93 16.46
C PHE A 33 2.02 15.69 15.46
N ARG A 34 2.26 14.95 14.37
CA ARG A 34 1.29 14.80 13.28
C ARG A 34 1.42 13.47 12.54
N VAL A 35 0.26 12.91 12.18
CA VAL A 35 0.16 11.84 11.17
C VAL A 35 -0.14 12.48 9.81
N TYR A 36 0.70 12.23 8.82
CA TYR A 36 0.57 12.79 7.47
C TYR A 36 -0.14 11.82 6.53
N PHE A 37 0.04 10.51 6.75
CA PHE A 37 -0.59 9.45 5.99
C PHE A 37 -0.75 8.19 6.86
N ASN A 38 -1.87 7.49 6.74
CA ASN A 38 -2.11 6.23 7.44
C ASN A 38 -3.20 5.44 6.73
N ASP A 39 -2.86 4.82 5.60
CA ASP A 39 -3.81 4.10 4.75
C ASP A 39 -3.10 3.04 3.89
N GLN A 40 -3.85 2.37 3.02
CA GLN A 40 -3.33 1.47 1.99
C GLN A 40 -2.77 2.25 0.79
N ALA A 41 -1.72 1.69 0.20
CA ALA A 41 -1.06 2.21 -0.99
C ALA A 41 -0.56 1.05 -1.86
N LEU A 42 -0.40 1.29 -3.15
CA LEU A 42 0.22 0.37 -4.10
C LEU A 42 1.75 0.39 -3.96
N SER A 43 2.31 1.59 -3.75
CA SER A 43 3.75 1.77 -3.56
C SER A 43 4.09 3.04 -2.79
N ILE A 44 5.31 3.06 -2.25
CA ILE A 44 5.94 4.28 -1.74
C ILE A 44 7.35 4.42 -2.31
N SER A 45 7.64 5.58 -2.87
CA SER A 45 8.94 5.94 -3.45
C SER A 45 9.64 6.99 -2.60
N ALA A 46 10.94 6.83 -2.40
CA ALA A 46 11.76 7.76 -1.63
C ALA A 46 13.25 7.70 -2.05
N VAL A 47 14.10 8.44 -1.34
CA VAL A 47 15.54 8.50 -1.59
C VAL A 47 16.30 8.26 -0.29
N ASN A 48 17.35 7.44 -0.35
CA ASN A 48 18.33 7.26 0.73
C ASN A 48 19.74 7.60 0.23
N ASP A 49 20.76 7.34 1.06
CA ASP A 49 22.17 7.63 0.73
C ASP A 49 22.70 6.83 -0.48
N THR A 50 22.07 5.71 -0.86
CA THR A 50 22.45 4.92 -2.05
C THR A 50 21.77 5.45 -3.31
N GLY A 51 20.53 5.93 -3.21
CA GLY A 51 19.78 6.47 -4.34
C GLY A 51 18.27 6.38 -4.18
N PRO A 52 17.52 6.60 -5.27
CA PRO A 52 16.07 6.44 -5.29
C PRO A 52 15.68 4.96 -5.17
N PHE A 53 14.57 4.68 -4.50
CA PHE A 53 14.03 3.34 -4.33
C PHE A 53 12.50 3.36 -4.25
N ASP A 54 11.91 2.20 -4.55
CA ASP A 54 10.46 1.95 -4.47
C ASP A 54 10.17 0.74 -3.59
N VAL A 55 9.13 0.85 -2.76
CA VAL A 55 8.61 -0.26 -1.96
C VAL A 55 7.20 -0.59 -2.43
N LEU A 56 6.99 -1.83 -2.84
CA LEU A 56 5.72 -2.40 -3.31
C LEU A 56 5.35 -3.62 -2.45
N HIS A 57 4.19 -4.22 -2.73
CA HIS A 57 3.77 -5.48 -2.14
C HIS A 57 4.85 -6.58 -2.29
N GLY A 58 5.08 -7.35 -1.22
CA GLY A 58 6.03 -8.46 -1.22
C GLY A 58 7.50 -8.04 -1.05
N HIS A 59 7.78 -6.75 -0.83
CA HIS A 59 9.14 -6.27 -0.60
C HIS A 59 9.75 -6.89 0.67
N HIS A 60 11.01 -7.30 0.59
CA HIS A 60 11.77 -7.84 1.73
C HIS A 60 11.87 -6.83 2.88
N ASN A 61 12.18 -7.33 4.08
CA ASN A 61 12.41 -6.47 5.23
C ASN A 61 13.50 -5.45 4.92
N PHE A 62 13.21 -4.18 5.19
CA PHE A 62 14.08 -3.06 4.80
C PHE A 62 14.05 -1.98 5.88
N LEU A 63 15.21 -1.45 6.23
CA LEU A 63 15.38 -0.36 7.19
C LEU A 63 16.38 0.62 6.61
N THR A 64 16.01 1.90 6.50
CA THR A 64 16.89 2.91 5.90
C THR A 64 16.63 4.30 6.48
N LEU A 65 17.67 5.13 6.41
CA LEU A 65 17.57 6.58 6.64
C LEU A 65 17.15 7.24 5.33
N LEU A 66 16.24 8.21 5.42
CA LEU A 66 15.76 8.97 4.28
C LEU A 66 16.55 10.27 4.14
N SER A 67 16.97 10.53 2.90
CA SER A 67 17.56 11.81 2.48
C SER A 67 16.46 12.84 2.22
N PRO A 68 16.77 14.14 2.17
CA PRO A 68 15.79 15.16 1.79
C PRO A 68 15.17 14.85 0.42
N CYS A 69 13.86 14.59 0.40
CA CYS A 69 13.16 14.22 -0.83
C CYS A 69 11.65 14.53 -0.76
N GLU A 70 10.96 14.29 -1.86
CA GLU A 70 9.50 14.22 -1.91
C GLU A 70 9.09 12.75 -1.89
N LEU A 71 8.48 12.30 -0.78
CA LEU A 71 7.87 10.98 -0.71
C LEU A 71 6.70 10.94 -1.67
N LEU A 72 6.64 9.92 -2.52
CA LEU A 72 5.51 9.67 -3.42
C LEU A 72 4.80 8.39 -2.96
N ILE A 73 3.55 8.53 -2.55
CA ILE A 73 2.68 7.42 -2.17
C ILE A 73 1.64 7.26 -3.26
N LYS A 74 1.65 6.12 -3.96
CA LYS A 74 0.68 5.81 -5.02
C LYS A 74 -0.48 5.02 -4.45
N GLN A 75 -1.70 5.52 -4.64
CA GLN A 75 -2.94 4.81 -4.35
C GLN A 75 -3.68 4.54 -5.66
N ASP A 76 -4.76 3.76 -5.62
CA ASP A 76 -5.51 3.40 -6.84
C ASP A 76 -6.05 4.62 -7.59
N ASP A 77 -6.56 5.61 -6.85
CA ASP A 77 -7.25 6.76 -7.44
C ASP A 77 -6.41 8.05 -7.44
N ARG A 78 -5.33 8.09 -6.65
CA ARG A 78 -4.56 9.31 -6.42
C ARG A 78 -3.13 9.06 -5.96
N ASP A 79 -2.29 10.03 -6.25
CA ASP A 79 -0.93 10.11 -5.71
C ASP A 79 -0.88 11.15 -4.59
N GLN A 80 -0.20 10.81 -3.50
CA GLN A 80 0.08 11.73 -2.41
C GLN A 80 1.57 12.02 -2.34
N ARG A 81 1.91 13.31 -2.28
CA ARG A 81 3.28 13.80 -2.19
C ARG A 81 3.54 14.48 -0.86
N ILE A 82 4.64 14.13 -0.19
CA ILE A 82 5.02 14.68 1.12
C ILE A 82 6.50 15.07 1.07
N LYS A 83 6.80 16.37 1.19
CA LYS A 83 8.19 16.85 1.29
C LYS A 83 8.74 16.59 2.68
N ILE A 84 9.94 16.03 2.75
CA ILE A 84 10.62 15.70 4.01
C ILE A 84 12.07 16.19 3.99
N SER A 85 12.59 16.53 5.16
CA SER A 85 14.00 16.86 5.37
C SER A 85 14.81 15.60 5.68
N ARG A 86 14.36 14.81 6.67
CA ARG A 86 14.97 13.53 7.07
C ARG A 86 13.89 12.61 7.65
N GLY A 87 14.23 11.33 7.77
CA GLY A 87 13.38 10.36 8.43
C GLY A 87 14.00 8.97 8.47
N ILE A 88 13.29 8.03 9.08
CA ILE A 88 13.61 6.61 9.09
C ILE A 88 12.42 5.86 8.48
N MET A 89 12.70 4.96 7.54
CA MET A 89 11.71 4.06 6.96
C MET A 89 12.00 2.62 7.38
N HIS A 90 10.96 1.91 7.82
CA HIS A 90 11.00 0.49 8.13
C HIS A 90 9.88 -0.25 7.40
N VAL A 91 10.25 -1.30 6.68
CA VAL A 91 9.35 -2.20 5.94
C VAL A 91 9.39 -3.57 6.58
N LYS A 92 8.22 -4.10 6.94
CA LYS A 92 8.07 -5.46 7.49
C LYS A 92 6.70 -6.03 7.17
N LYS A 93 6.63 -7.17 6.48
CA LYS A 93 5.38 -7.89 6.15
C LYS A 93 4.31 -6.96 5.55
N ASP A 94 4.63 -6.29 4.44
CA ASP A 94 3.77 -5.33 3.73
C ASP A 94 3.31 -4.11 4.57
N GLN A 95 3.95 -3.87 5.71
CA GLN A 95 3.76 -2.66 6.50
C GLN A 95 4.97 -1.75 6.33
N VAL A 96 4.74 -0.54 5.84
CA VAL A 96 5.75 0.50 5.73
C VAL A 96 5.46 1.58 6.76
N THR A 97 6.42 1.79 7.66
CA THR A 97 6.35 2.82 8.67
C THR A 97 7.45 3.84 8.40
N VAL A 98 7.07 5.10 8.25
CA VAL A 98 7.97 6.22 8.08
C VAL A 98 7.82 7.16 9.26
N PHE A 99 8.91 7.33 9.99
CA PHE A 99 9.03 8.30 11.06
C PHE A 99 9.83 9.51 10.57
N LEU A 100 9.19 10.67 10.56
CA LEU A 100 9.77 11.91 10.08
C LEU A 100 10.43 12.69 11.20
N ASP A 101 11.59 13.25 10.88
CA ASP A 101 12.27 14.26 11.67
C ASP A 101 11.75 15.64 11.24
N VAL A 102 11.05 16.35 12.12
CA VAL A 102 10.35 17.63 11.85
C VAL A 102 10.80 18.73 12.79
#